data_AF-A0A1F9HW94-F1
#
_entry.id   AF-A0A1F9HW94-F1
#
_cell.length_a   1.000
_cell.length_b   1.000
_cell.length_c   1.000
_cell.angle_alpha   90.00
_cell.angle_beta   90.00
_cell.angle_gamma   90.00
#
_symmetry.space_group_name_H-M   'P 1'
#
loop_
_entity.id
_entity.type
_entity.pdbx_description
1 polymer ?
#
loop_
_entity_poly.entity_id
_entity_poly.type
_entity_poly.pdbx_seq_one_letter_code
_entity_poly.pdbx_strand_id
1 'polypeptide(L)'
;MSSPLHRKALSLSYFTVGYNIIEGIVSILAGLLAGSIALIGFGLDSFVESLSGSVMIWRFRKHEQMSEEEEERIEAKAVRLIAYTFFILGTYVLYESIKKLYLQEMPDPSLFGIIIAIVSIIVMPVLFYMKYRTGKTINSRSLVADSKQTLVCCILSVALLIGLGLNYLYGFWQADPIVGLVTVIFLIREGYIALREEKLCSC
;
A
#
# COMPACT_ATOMS: atom_id res chain seq x y z
N MET A 1 -3.05 -28.78 10.84
CA MET A 1 -4.09 -28.14 9.99
C MET A 1 -4.03 -26.64 10.22
N SER A 2 -3.64 -25.85 9.22
CA SER A 2 -3.71 -24.38 9.30
C SER A 2 -5.14 -23.95 9.62
N SER A 3 -5.32 -23.09 10.63
CA SER A 3 -6.66 -22.61 11.03
C SER A 3 -7.34 -21.91 9.84
N PRO A 4 -8.68 -21.95 9.73
CA PRO A 4 -9.40 -21.33 8.61
C PRO A 4 -9.05 -19.85 8.41
N LEU A 5 -8.65 -19.16 9.49
CA LEU A 5 -8.19 -17.77 9.46
C LEU A 5 -6.80 -17.58 8.84
N HIS A 6 -5.86 -18.52 9.00
CA HIS A 6 -4.56 -18.47 8.32
C HIS A 6 -4.72 -18.64 6.81
N ARG A 7 -5.60 -19.56 6.38
CA ARG A 7 -5.94 -19.71 4.96
C ARG A 7 -6.58 -18.45 4.39
N LYS A 8 -7.44 -17.80 5.17
CA LYS A 8 -8.03 -16.52 4.80
C LYS A 8 -6.98 -15.42 4.66
N ALA A 9 -6.06 -15.28 5.61
CA ALA A 9 -4.96 -14.32 5.52
C ALA A 9 -4.10 -14.53 4.27
N LEU A 10 -3.76 -15.79 3.97
CA LEU A 10 -3.00 -16.15 2.77
C LEU A 10 -3.79 -15.82 1.49
N SER A 11 -5.08 -16.15 1.44
CA SER A 11 -5.95 -15.84 0.30
C SER A 11 -6.09 -14.33 0.07
N LEU A 12 -6.22 -13.54 1.13
CA LEU A 12 -6.25 -12.08 1.05
C LEU A 12 -4.93 -11.53 0.53
N SER A 13 -3.81 -12.09 0.96
CA SER A 13 -2.48 -11.68 0.52
C SER A 13 -2.27 -11.98 -0.97
N TYR A 14 -2.64 -13.19 -1.43
CA TYR A 14 -2.61 -13.54 -2.86
C TYR A 14 -3.50 -12.63 -3.71
N PHE A 15 -4.73 -12.36 -3.25
CA PHE A 15 -5.63 -11.47 -3.96
C PHE A 15 -5.06 -10.05 -4.05
N THR A 16 -4.54 -9.51 -2.94
CA THR A 16 -3.94 -8.17 -2.89
C THR A 16 -2.77 -8.07 -3.87
N VAL A 17 -1.83 -9.03 -3.85
CA VAL A 17 -0.69 -9.04 -4.77
C VAL A 17 -1.14 -9.14 -6.23
N GLY A 18 -2.07 -10.05 -6.55
CA GLY A 18 -2.56 -10.20 -7.92
C GLY A 18 -3.27 -8.95 -8.43
N TYR A 19 -4.17 -8.38 -7.62
CA TYR A 19 -4.89 -7.15 -7.94
C TYR A 19 -3.91 -5.98 -8.15
N ASN A 20 -2.96 -5.78 -7.25
CA ASN A 20 -2.01 -4.68 -7.29
C ASN A 20 -0.98 -4.79 -8.43
N ILE A 21 -0.57 -6.00 -8.81
CA ILE A 21 0.29 -6.17 -9.99
C ILE A 21 -0.48 -5.75 -11.25
N ILE A 22 -1.74 -6.17 -11.38
CA ILE A 22 -2.58 -5.79 -12.53
C ILE A 22 -2.81 -4.28 -12.54
N GLU A 23 -3.22 -3.71 -11.40
CA GLU A 23 -3.42 -2.28 -11.23
C GLU A 23 -2.14 -1.49 -11.57
N GLY A 24 -0.99 -1.94 -11.06
CA GLY A 24 0.31 -1.33 -11.31
C GLY A 24 0.69 -1.31 -12.78
N ILE A 25 0.56 -2.44 -13.47
CA ILE A 25 0.85 -2.55 -14.90
C ILE A 25 -0.09 -1.65 -15.72
N VAL A 26 -1.40 -1.72 -15.46
CA VAL A 26 -2.40 -0.94 -16.20
C VAL A 26 -2.19 0.56 -15.96
N SER A 27 -1.89 0.98 -14.73
CA SER A 27 -1.64 2.37 -14.37
C SER A 27 -0.37 2.93 -15.03
N ILE A 28 0.73 2.17 -15.04
CA ILE A 28 1.96 2.59 -15.73
C ILE A 28 1.72 2.73 -17.22
N LEU A 29 1.06 1.75 -17.87
CA LEU A 29 0.77 1.82 -19.29
C LEU A 29 -0.14 3.01 -19.64
N ALA A 30 -1.20 3.22 -18.86
CA ALA A 30 -2.10 4.36 -19.02
C ALA A 30 -1.35 5.69 -18.80
N GLY A 31 -0.45 5.74 -17.81
CA GLY A 31 0.38 6.90 -17.52
C GLY A 31 1.36 7.22 -18.65
N LEU A 32 2.02 6.21 -19.23
CA LEU A 32 2.91 6.41 -20.38
C LEU A 32 2.16 6.91 -21.62
N LEU A 33 0.98 6.35 -21.91
CA LEU A 33 0.16 6.76 -23.05
C LEU A 33 -0.43 8.17 -22.89
N ALA A 34 -0.75 8.56 -21.66
CA ALA A 34 -1.32 9.87 -21.34
C ALA A 34 -0.28 10.92 -20.94
N GLY A 35 1.02 10.59 -20.93
CA GLY A 35 2.07 11.47 -20.40
C GLY A 35 1.90 11.80 -18.90
N SER A 36 1.13 11.01 -18.16
CA SER A 36 0.76 11.27 -16.78
C SER A 36 1.71 10.59 -15.79
N ILE A 37 2.60 11.39 -15.23
CA ILE A 37 3.53 10.96 -14.18
C ILE A 37 2.78 10.55 -12.91
N ALA A 38 1.60 11.13 -12.64
CA ALA A 38 0.76 10.74 -11.51
C ALA A 38 0.21 9.30 -11.63
N LEU A 39 -0.11 8.85 -12.85
CA LEU A 39 -0.56 7.48 -13.10
C LEU A 39 0.57 6.46 -13.03
N ILE A 40 1.75 6.82 -13.54
CA ILE A 40 2.98 6.03 -13.34
C ILE A 40 3.28 5.95 -11.83
N GLY A 41 3.15 7.11 -11.17
CA GLY A 41 3.05 7.36 -9.75
C GLY A 41 2.34 6.26 -8.97
N PHE A 42 1.03 6.24 -9.21
CA PHE A 42 0.07 5.30 -8.65
C PHE A 42 0.41 3.84 -8.97
N GLY A 43 0.85 3.55 -10.19
CA GLY A 43 1.21 2.17 -10.54
C GLY A 43 2.42 1.64 -9.77
N LEU A 44 3.41 2.48 -9.49
CA LEU A 44 4.55 2.12 -8.66
C LEU A 44 4.17 1.93 -7.18
N ASP A 45 3.19 2.68 -6.65
CA ASP A 45 2.61 2.43 -5.32
C ASP A 45 2.04 1.01 -5.23
N SER A 46 1.24 0.56 -6.21
CA SER A 46 0.70 -0.79 -6.25
C SER A 46 1.80 -1.87 -6.24
N PHE A 47 2.95 -1.62 -6.86
CA PHE A 47 4.10 -2.54 -6.77
C PHE A 47 4.69 -2.60 -5.35
N VAL A 48 4.82 -1.46 -4.65
CA VAL A 48 5.31 -1.45 -3.26
C VAL A 48 4.33 -2.17 -2.33
N GLU A 49 3.03 -2.04 -2.57
CA GLU A 49 2.02 -2.84 -1.85
C GLU A 49 2.11 -4.33 -2.18
N SER A 50 2.40 -4.68 -3.43
CA SER A 50 2.65 -6.08 -3.82
C SER A 50 3.88 -6.67 -3.12
N LEU A 51 4.91 -5.86 -2.83
CA LEU A 51 6.04 -6.30 -2.01
C LEU A 51 5.61 -6.64 -0.59
N SER A 52 4.80 -5.78 0.05
CA SER A 52 4.24 -6.06 1.40
C SER A 52 3.37 -7.32 1.40
N GLY A 53 2.46 -7.46 0.43
CA GLY A 53 1.64 -8.66 0.28
C GLY A 53 2.46 -9.93 0.02
N SER A 54 3.59 -9.82 -0.67
CA SER A 54 4.52 -10.94 -0.88
C SER A 54 5.22 -11.37 0.41
N VAL A 55 5.57 -10.43 1.29
CA VAL A 55 6.05 -10.73 2.65
C VAL A 55 4.98 -11.50 3.43
N MET A 56 3.71 -11.13 3.30
CA MET A 56 2.60 -11.84 3.96
C MET A 56 2.36 -13.23 3.40
N ILE A 57 2.47 -13.41 2.08
CA ILE A 57 2.44 -14.73 1.46
C ILE A 57 3.56 -15.59 2.03
N TRP A 58 4.79 -15.08 2.08
CA TRP A 58 5.92 -15.80 2.68
C TRP A 58 5.66 -16.15 4.16
N ARG A 59 5.19 -15.19 4.97
CA ARG A 59 4.89 -15.36 6.40
C ARG A 59 3.83 -16.43 6.68
N PHE A 60 2.77 -16.49 5.88
CA PHE A 60 1.66 -17.42 6.08
C PHE A 60 1.78 -18.71 5.27
N ARG A 61 2.77 -18.82 4.38
CA ARG A 61 3.01 -20.02 3.60
C ARG A 61 3.62 -21.11 4.48
N LYS A 62 2.77 -22.06 4.84
CA LYS A 62 3.03 -23.39 5.42
C LYS A 62 4.35 -23.52 6.19
N HIS A 63 4.31 -23.10 7.45
CA HIS A 63 5.23 -23.60 8.47
C HIS A 63 4.44 -24.53 9.40
N GLU A 64 4.48 -25.83 9.14
CA GLU A 64 3.90 -26.82 10.05
C GLU A 64 4.97 -27.24 11.07
N GLN A 65 4.61 -27.18 12.36
CA GLN A 65 5.46 -27.46 13.53
C GLN A 65 6.59 -26.42 13.74
N MET A 66 6.22 -25.23 14.18
CA MET A 66 7.16 -24.25 14.72
C MET A 66 7.00 -24.17 16.23
N SER A 67 8.10 -23.99 16.94
CA SER A 67 8.05 -23.53 18.33
C SER A 67 7.51 -22.10 18.42
N GLU A 68 6.97 -21.72 19.58
CA GLU A 68 6.48 -20.34 19.81
C GLU A 68 7.59 -19.30 19.57
N GLU A 69 8.83 -19.61 19.94
CA GLU A 69 9.99 -18.74 19.70
C GLU A 69 10.27 -18.53 18.20
N GLU A 70 10.18 -19.59 17.40
CA GLU A 70 10.39 -19.48 15.95
C GLU A 70 9.25 -18.71 15.30
N GLU A 71 8.00 -18.92 15.73
CA GLU A 71 6.85 -18.17 15.19
C GLU A 71 7.00 -16.67 15.45
N GLU A 72 7.41 -16.30 16.68
CA GLU A 72 7.67 -14.91 17.05
C GLU A 72 8.82 -14.31 16.25
N ARG A 73 9.91 -15.07 16.00
CA ARG A 73 11.02 -14.61 15.15
C ARG A 73 10.58 -14.36 13.70
N ILE A 74 9.76 -15.23 13.12
CA ILE A 74 9.25 -15.04 11.76
C ILE A 74 8.29 -13.84 11.73
N GLU A 75 7.43 -13.68 12.74
CA GLU A 75 6.53 -12.53 12.85
C GLU A 75 7.30 -11.21 12.96
N ALA A 76 8.30 -11.14 13.84
CA ALA A 76 9.19 -9.99 13.97
C ALA A 76 9.89 -9.65 12.66
N LYS A 77 10.40 -10.66 11.95
CA LYS A 77 11.02 -10.48 10.63
C LYS A 77 10.02 -9.96 9.59
N ALA A 78 8.79 -10.46 9.58
CA ALA A 78 7.74 -9.98 8.67
C ALA A 78 7.37 -8.51 8.97
N VAL A 79 7.17 -8.16 10.24
CA VAL A 79 6.92 -6.77 10.67
C VAL A 79 8.06 -5.85 10.22
N ARG A 80 9.32 -6.27 10.39
CA ARG A 80 10.48 -5.48 9.95
C ARG A 80 10.53 -5.28 8.43
N LEU A 81 10.22 -6.32 7.65
CA LEU A 81 10.17 -6.22 6.19
C LEU A 81 9.05 -5.27 5.73
N ILE A 82 7.87 -5.33 6.35
CA ILE A 82 6.77 -4.38 6.09
C ILE A 82 7.14 -2.95 6.52
N ALA A 83 7.88 -2.80 7.62
CA ALA A 83 8.37 -1.48 8.00
C ALA A 83 9.26 -0.87 6.91
N TYR A 84 10.10 -1.67 6.27
CA TYR A 84 10.90 -1.21 5.12
C TYR A 84 10.03 -0.83 3.91
N THR A 85 8.94 -1.54 3.63
CA THR A 85 8.03 -1.15 2.54
C THR A 85 7.35 0.19 2.83
N PHE A 86 7.03 0.52 4.09
CA PHE A 86 6.57 1.86 4.47
C PHE A 86 7.59 2.95 4.17
N PHE A 87 8.88 2.74 4.48
CA PHE A 87 9.92 3.73 4.19
C PHE A 87 10.19 3.88 2.69
N ILE A 88 10.17 2.78 1.95
CA ILE A 88 10.28 2.78 0.48
C ILE A 88 9.14 3.59 -0.11
N LEU A 89 7.89 3.29 0.28
CA LEU A 89 6.72 4.00 -0.20
C LEU A 89 6.74 5.48 0.20
N GLY A 90 7.08 5.79 1.44
CA GLY A 90 7.17 7.17 1.93
C GLY A 90 8.21 7.99 1.18
N THR A 91 9.39 7.43 0.91
CA THR A 91 10.44 8.10 0.14
C THR A 91 9.99 8.34 -1.30
N TYR A 92 9.34 7.34 -1.89
CA TYR A 92 8.80 7.41 -3.24
C TYR A 92 7.73 8.51 -3.38
N VAL A 93 6.70 8.48 -2.53
CA VAL A 93 5.62 9.48 -2.52
C VAL A 93 6.15 10.89 -2.25
N LEU A 94 7.16 11.03 -1.36
CA LEU A 94 7.82 12.31 -1.09
C LEU A 94 8.49 12.87 -2.35
N TYR A 95 9.32 12.04 -3.01
CA TYR A 95 10.01 12.43 -4.24
C TYR A 95 9.01 12.84 -5.33
N GLU A 96 7.97 12.03 -5.54
CA GLU A 96 6.96 12.29 -6.56
C GLU A 96 6.18 13.58 -6.28
N SER A 97 5.75 13.78 -5.02
CA SER A 97 4.98 14.97 -4.63
C SER A 97 5.81 16.25 -4.78
N ILE A 98 7.09 16.23 -4.39
CA ILE A 98 8.00 17.38 -4.57
C ILE A 98 8.23 17.65 -6.06
N LYS A 99 8.49 16.60 -6.85
CA LYS A 99 8.71 16.72 -8.29
C LYS A 99 7.51 17.36 -8.98
N LYS A 100 6.29 16.89 -8.71
CA LYS A 100 5.04 17.45 -9.25
C LYS A 100 4.91 18.95 -8.95
N LEU A 101 5.16 19.34 -7.70
CA LEU A 101 5.09 20.75 -7.28
C LEU A 101 6.17 21.61 -7.96
N TYR A 102 7.39 21.10 -8.06
CA TYR A 102 8.52 21.86 -8.61
C TYR A 102 8.43 22.03 -10.13
N LEU A 103 8.05 20.97 -10.86
CA LEU A 103 7.93 20.99 -12.32
C LEU A 103 6.58 21.53 -12.81
N GLN A 104 5.66 21.88 -11.90
CA GLN A 104 4.30 22.31 -12.22
C GLN A 104 3.58 21.33 -13.17
N GLU A 105 3.78 20.04 -12.94
CA GLU A 105 3.20 18.99 -13.78
C GLU A 105 1.69 18.93 -13.54
N MET A 106 0.93 19.49 -14.48
CA MET A 106 -0.52 19.38 -14.50
C MET A 106 -0.88 17.97 -14.99
N PRO A 107 -1.57 17.15 -14.17
CA PRO A 107 -1.97 15.83 -14.62
C PRO A 107 -3.06 15.98 -15.66
N ASP A 108 -2.78 15.57 -16.89
CA ASP A 108 -3.81 15.51 -17.93
C ASP A 108 -4.92 14.53 -17.49
N PRO A 109 -6.20 14.94 -17.60
CA PRO A 109 -7.32 14.11 -17.20
C PRO A 109 -7.37 12.86 -18.08
N SER A 110 -7.00 11.72 -17.50
CA SER A 110 -7.06 10.42 -18.16
C SER A 110 -8.29 9.66 -17.67
N LEU A 111 -9.22 9.34 -18.59
CA LEU A 111 -10.39 8.53 -18.29
C LEU A 111 -9.99 7.19 -17.64
N PHE A 112 -8.90 6.59 -18.11
CA PHE A 112 -8.36 5.36 -17.53
C PHE A 112 -7.89 5.58 -16.09
N GLY A 113 -7.23 6.70 -15.80
CA GLY A 113 -6.80 7.00 -14.43
C GLY A 113 -7.95 7.23 -13.46
N ILE A 114 -9.02 7.88 -13.92
CA ILE A 114 -10.25 8.05 -13.14
C ILE A 114 -10.90 6.69 -12.85
N ILE A 115 -11.02 5.82 -13.86
CA ILE A 115 -11.60 4.49 -13.69
C ILE A 115 -10.78 3.66 -12.70
N ILE A 116 -9.45 3.65 -12.85
CA ILE A 116 -8.56 2.92 -11.94
C ILE A 116 -8.74 3.43 -10.51
N ALA A 117 -8.64 4.74 -10.29
CA ALA A 117 -8.78 5.33 -8.97
C ALA A 117 -10.14 4.99 -8.32
N ILE A 118 -11.24 5.04 -9.09
CA ILE A 118 -12.57 4.66 -8.59
C ILE A 118 -12.60 3.19 -8.18
N VAL A 119 -12.04 2.30 -9.01
CA VAL A 119 -11.99 0.86 -8.69
C VAL A 119 -11.16 0.62 -7.44
N SER A 120 -9.99 1.26 -7.29
CA SER A 120 -9.15 1.16 -6.10
C SER A 120 -9.88 1.67 -4.85
N ILE A 121 -10.61 2.79 -4.93
CA ILE A 121 -11.42 3.33 -3.83
C ILE A 121 -12.51 2.36 -3.38
N ILE A 122 -12.99 1.47 -4.25
CA ILE A 122 -14.01 0.47 -3.89
C ILE A 122 -13.35 -0.80 -3.33
N VAL A 123 -12.29 -1.30 -3.97
CA VAL A 123 -11.66 -2.59 -3.64
C VAL A 123 -10.77 -2.48 -2.40
N MET A 124 -9.94 -1.44 -2.31
CA MET A 124 -8.92 -1.31 -1.25
C MET A 124 -9.51 -1.21 0.16
N PRO A 125 -10.59 -0.44 0.43
CA PRO A 125 -11.18 -0.39 1.78
C PRO A 125 -11.68 -1.76 2.25
N VAL A 126 -12.24 -2.55 1.34
CA VAL A 126 -12.71 -3.91 1.64
C VAL A 126 -11.53 -4.79 2.01
N LEU A 127 -10.45 -4.75 1.23
CA LEU A 127 -9.22 -5.50 1.52
C LEU A 127 -8.59 -5.06 2.83
N PHE A 128 -8.45 -3.75 3.06
CA PHE A 128 -7.97 -3.19 4.32
C PHE A 128 -8.77 -3.75 5.50
N TYR A 129 -10.09 -3.64 5.47
CA TYR A 129 -10.94 -4.09 6.57
C TYR A 129 -10.83 -5.60 6.80
N MET A 130 -10.82 -6.40 5.73
CA MET A 130 -10.68 -7.85 5.83
C MET A 130 -9.32 -8.27 6.38
N LYS A 131 -8.23 -7.63 5.94
CA LYS A 131 -6.87 -7.89 6.42
C LYS A 131 -6.73 -7.47 7.88
N TYR A 132 -7.16 -6.26 8.22
CA TYR A 132 -7.11 -5.72 9.58
C TYR A 132 -7.85 -6.60 10.57
N ARG A 133 -9.11 -6.97 10.26
CA ARG A 133 -9.92 -7.84 11.13
C ARG A 133 -9.29 -9.22 11.28
N THR A 134 -8.84 -9.82 10.18
CA THR A 134 -8.20 -11.14 10.20
C THR A 134 -6.91 -11.11 11.02
N GLY A 135 -6.07 -10.09 10.82
CA GLY A 135 -4.83 -9.88 11.58
C GLY A 135 -5.08 -9.74 13.07
N LYS A 136 -6.08 -8.95 13.48
CA LYS A 136 -6.48 -8.83 14.88
C LYS A 136 -7.00 -10.14 15.47
N THR A 137 -7.79 -10.91 14.74
CA THR A 137 -8.33 -12.19 15.23
C THR A 137 -7.24 -13.26 15.42
N ILE A 138 -6.22 -13.29 14.56
CA ILE A 138 -5.10 -14.24 14.69
C ILE A 138 -3.89 -13.66 15.44
N ASN A 139 -4.04 -12.46 16.02
CA ASN A 139 -2.98 -11.71 16.69
C ASN A 139 -1.69 -11.51 15.85
N SER A 140 -1.83 -11.38 14.53
CA SER A 140 -0.71 -11.10 13.62
C SER A 140 -0.50 -9.60 13.47
N ARG A 141 0.61 -9.11 14.01
CA ARG A 141 1.09 -7.74 13.87
C ARG A 141 1.51 -7.42 12.45
N SER A 142 2.16 -8.38 11.78
CA SER A 142 2.58 -8.25 10.38
C SER A 142 1.37 -8.04 9.46
N LEU A 143 0.29 -8.83 9.61
CA LEU A 143 -0.91 -8.64 8.80
C LEU A 143 -1.65 -7.33 9.11
N VAL A 144 -1.64 -6.89 10.36
CA VAL A 144 -2.20 -5.58 10.73
C VAL A 144 -1.38 -4.45 10.11
N ALA A 145 -0.04 -4.52 10.14
CA ALA A 145 0.82 -3.54 9.50
C ALA A 145 0.61 -3.51 7.97
N ASP A 146 0.58 -4.66 7.31
CA ASP A 146 0.30 -4.79 5.88
C ASP A 146 -1.10 -4.24 5.51
N SER A 147 -2.11 -4.40 6.37
CA SER A 147 -3.42 -3.77 6.14
C SER A 147 -3.34 -2.24 6.12
N LYS A 148 -2.50 -1.63 6.95
CA LYS A 148 -2.33 -0.16 6.96
C LYS A 148 -1.69 0.34 5.67
N GLN A 149 -0.86 -0.47 5.00
CA GLN A 149 -0.34 -0.10 3.69
C GLN A 149 -1.46 -0.06 2.63
N THR A 150 -2.40 -1.01 2.68
CA THR A 150 -3.63 -0.97 1.85
C THR A 150 -4.50 0.25 2.14
N LEU A 151 -4.58 0.67 3.40
CA LEU A 151 -5.27 1.91 3.75
C LEU A 151 -4.59 3.14 3.12
N VAL A 152 -3.25 3.17 3.07
CA VAL A 152 -2.53 4.26 2.41
C VAL A 152 -2.84 4.29 0.92
N CYS A 153 -2.84 3.13 0.25
CA CYS A 153 -3.22 3.07 -1.16
C CYS A 153 -4.62 3.67 -1.38
N CYS A 154 -5.60 3.33 -0.53
CA CYS A 154 -6.92 3.96 -0.58
C CYS A 154 -6.87 5.49 -0.43
N ILE A 155 -6.09 6.02 0.52
CA ILE A 155 -5.94 7.47 0.70
C ILE A 155 -5.33 8.12 -0.55
N LEU A 156 -4.30 7.48 -1.13
CA LEU A 156 -3.64 7.95 -2.36
C LEU A 156 -4.59 7.86 -3.57
N SER A 157 -5.42 6.83 -3.69
CA SER A 157 -6.43 6.73 -4.76
C SER A 157 -7.48 7.84 -4.65
N VAL A 158 -7.95 8.15 -3.43
CA VAL A 158 -8.86 9.28 -3.19
C VAL A 158 -8.18 10.60 -3.54
N ALA A 159 -6.92 10.78 -3.13
CA ALA A 159 -6.12 11.96 -3.45
C ALA A 159 -5.97 12.15 -4.96
N LEU A 160 -5.64 11.07 -5.68
CA LEU A 160 -5.50 11.06 -7.13
C LEU A 160 -6.83 11.42 -7.80
N LEU A 161 -7.95 10.82 -7.38
CA LEU A 161 -9.26 11.12 -7.95
C LEU A 161 -9.67 12.58 -7.72
N ILE A 162 -9.46 13.10 -6.50
CA ILE A 162 -9.73 14.49 -6.17
C ILE A 162 -8.82 15.42 -6.98
N GLY A 163 -7.52 15.10 -7.10
CA GLY A 163 -6.57 15.88 -7.89
C GLY A 163 -6.93 15.93 -9.36
N LEU A 164 -7.28 14.79 -9.96
CA LEU A 164 -7.76 14.72 -11.35
C LEU A 164 -9.06 15.50 -11.55
N GLY A 165 -10.03 15.33 -10.64
CA GLY A 165 -11.33 16.01 -10.71
C GLY A 165 -11.25 17.52 -10.50
N LEU A 166 -10.49 17.97 -9.50
CA LEU A 166 -10.29 19.40 -9.21
C LEU A 166 -9.43 20.08 -10.27
N ASN A 167 -8.45 19.38 -10.85
CA ASN A 167 -7.72 19.90 -12.00
C ASN A 167 -8.67 20.10 -13.20
N TYR A 168 -9.50 19.11 -13.51
CA TYR A 168 -10.45 19.19 -14.62
C TYR A 168 -11.49 20.32 -14.47
N LEU A 169 -12.02 20.52 -13.26
CA LEU A 169 -13.09 21.50 -13.01
C LEU A 169 -12.59 22.91 -12.69
N TYR A 170 -11.48 23.02 -11.95
CA TYR A 170 -11.02 24.27 -11.35
C TYR A 170 -9.54 24.59 -11.60
N GLY A 171 -8.80 23.72 -12.30
CA GLY A 171 -7.36 23.86 -12.52
C GLY A 171 -6.50 23.67 -11.26
N PHE A 172 -7.06 23.13 -10.18
CA PHE A 172 -6.37 22.97 -8.90
C PHE A 172 -5.62 21.63 -8.81
N TRP A 173 -4.53 21.52 -9.59
CA TRP A 173 -3.72 20.31 -9.69
C TRP A 173 -2.88 20.01 -8.42
N GLN A 174 -2.66 21.00 -7.56
CA GLN A 174 -1.82 20.85 -6.36
C GLN A 174 -2.44 19.97 -5.26
N ALA A 175 -3.73 19.66 -5.34
CA ALA A 175 -4.41 18.84 -4.33
C ALA A 175 -3.74 17.46 -4.16
N ASP A 176 -3.39 16.81 -5.26
CA ASP A 176 -2.74 15.48 -5.27
C ASP A 176 -1.38 15.48 -4.56
N PRO A 177 -0.37 16.29 -4.96
CA PRO A 177 0.92 16.30 -4.28
C PRO A 177 0.85 16.79 -2.83
N ILE A 178 -0.10 17.67 -2.47
CA ILE A 178 -0.29 18.09 -1.07
C ILE A 178 -0.74 16.90 -0.20
N VAL A 179 -1.73 16.13 -0.65
CA VAL A 179 -2.17 14.94 0.09
C VAL A 179 -1.08 13.88 0.13
N GLY A 180 -0.31 13.72 -0.95
CA GLY A 180 0.89 12.88 -0.98
C GLY A 180 1.88 13.24 0.13
N LEU A 181 2.25 14.52 0.27
CA LEU A 181 3.16 14.99 1.33
C LEU A 181 2.61 14.74 2.74
N VAL A 182 1.32 14.93 2.98
CA VAL A 182 0.69 14.60 4.27
C VAL A 182 0.75 13.09 4.54
N THR A 183 0.54 12.27 3.51
CA THR A 183 0.59 10.81 3.59
C THR A 183 2.00 10.30 3.92
N VAL A 184 3.06 10.98 3.47
CA VAL A 184 4.46 10.65 3.84
C VAL A 184 4.63 10.66 5.36
N ILE A 185 4.06 11.63 6.07
CA ILE A 185 4.15 11.71 7.55
C ILE A 185 3.54 10.45 8.18
N PHE A 186 2.40 10.01 7.65
CA PHE A 186 1.74 8.78 8.11
C PHE A 186 2.59 7.53 7.82
N LEU A 187 3.11 7.40 6.61
CA LEU A 187 3.97 6.28 6.18
C LEU A 187 5.22 6.14 7.05
N ILE A 188 5.94 7.26 7.26
CA ILE A 188 7.14 7.28 8.08
C ILE A 188 6.81 6.93 9.53
N ARG A 189 5.72 7.49 10.09
CA ARG A 189 5.26 7.17 11.44
C ARG A 189 4.95 5.67 11.60
N GLU A 190 4.22 5.08 10.65
CA GLU A 190 3.85 3.67 10.69
C GLU A 190 5.07 2.75 10.53
N GLY A 191 6.01 3.09 9.66
CA GLY A 191 7.30 2.40 9.55
C GLY A 191 8.09 2.42 10.88
N TYR A 192 8.14 3.57 11.56
CA TYR A 192 8.79 3.67 12.88
C TYR A 192 8.07 2.87 13.97
N ILE A 193 6.72 2.89 13.99
CA ILE A 193 5.94 2.10 14.94
C ILE A 193 6.22 0.61 14.75
N ALA A 194 6.18 0.12 13.50
CA ALA A 194 6.46 -1.27 13.18
C ALA A 194 7.88 -1.71 13.62
N LEU A 195 8.90 -0.89 13.38
CA LEU A 195 10.27 -1.17 13.86
C LEU A 195 10.40 -1.14 15.39
N ARG A 196 9.66 -0.26 16.06
CA ARG A 196 9.73 -0.14 17.53
C ARG A 196 9.05 -1.33 18.22
N GLU A 197 7.88 -1.73 17.74
CA GLU A 197 7.16 -2.90 18.24
C GLU A 197 7.99 -4.19 18.08
N GLU A 198 8.78 -4.29 17.01
CA GLU A 198 9.71 -5.39 16.80
C GLU A 198 10.83 -5.43 17.86
N LYS A 199 11.48 -4.29 18.14
CA LYS A 199 12.57 -4.21 19.12
C LYS A 199 12.14 -4.57 20.54
N LEU A 200 10.95 -4.12 20.95
CA LEU A 200 10.39 -4.40 22.28
C LEU A 200 10.16 -5.90 22.55
N CYS A 201 9.94 -6.71 21.50
CA CYS A 201 9.74 -8.15 21.63
C CYS A 201 11.03 -8.97 21.42
N SER A 202 12.11 -8.33 21.00
CA SER A 202 13.44 -8.96 20.84
C SER A 202 14.32 -8.91 22.10
N CYS A 203 13.84 -8.26 23.16
CA CYS A 203 14.49 -8.13 24.47
C CYS A 203 13.76 -8.95 25.53
#